data_AF-A0A960HV76-F1
#
_entry.id   AF-A0A960HV76-F1
#
_cell.length_a   1.000
_cell.length_b   1.000
_cell.length_c   1.000
_cell.angle_alpha   90.00
_cell.angle_beta   90.00
_cell.angle_gamma   90.00
#
_symmetry.space_group_name_H-M   'P 1'
#
loop_
_entity.id
_entity.type
_entity.pdbx_description
1 polymer ?
#
loop_
_entity_poly.entity_id
_entity_poly.type
_entity_poly.pdbx_seq_one_letter_code
_entity_poly.pdbx_strand_id
1 'polypeptide(L)' 'ATYRVTSGIDGGHDRVYRYTWDIVVDGDIVMTGMDATTVDADGRISRIDGFFGPFPPTD' A
#
# COMPACT_ATOMS: atom_id res chain seq x y z
N ALA A 1 7.86 15.87 -4.29
CA ALA A 1 7.10 14.81 -3.62
C ALA A 1 7.90 13.52 -3.64
N THR A 2 7.97 12.80 -2.53
CA THR A 2 8.70 11.52 -2.40
C THR A 2 7.75 10.45 -1.88
N TYR A 3 7.76 9.29 -2.54
CA TYR A 3 7.08 8.10 -2.05
C TYR A 3 7.96 7.37 -1.03
N ARG A 4 7.36 6.95 0.09
CA ARG A 4 8.04 6.21 1.17
C ARG A 4 7.20 5.01 1.58
N VAL A 5 7.77 3.81 1.57
CA VAL A 5 7.15 2.63 2.20
C VAL A 5 7.27 2.74 3.72
N THR A 6 6.18 2.51 4.45
CA THR A 6 6.10 2.71 5.90
C THR A 6 5.86 1.44 6.72
N SER A 7 5.66 0.30 6.05
CA SER A 7 5.56 -1.03 6.68
C SER A 7 6.49 -2.05 6.02
N GLY A 8 6.55 -3.26 6.57
CA GLY A 8 6.97 -4.42 5.79
C GLY A 8 5.95 -4.75 4.70
N ILE A 9 6.36 -5.59 3.74
CA ILE A 9 5.45 -6.19 2.77
C ILE A 9 5.05 -7.56 3.33
N ASP A 10 3.76 -7.74 3.61
CA ASP A 10 3.21 -9.04 4.01
C ASP A 10 2.37 -9.64 2.89
N GLY A 11 2.20 -10.97 2.91
CA GLY A 11 1.44 -11.70 1.89
C GLY A 11 1.26 -13.16 2.28
N GLY A 12 0.33 -13.86 1.63
CA GLY A 12 0.14 -15.30 1.90
C GLY A 12 -1.09 -15.95 1.26
N HIS A 13 -2.18 -15.20 1.07
CA HIS A 13 -3.39 -15.71 0.42
C HIS A 13 -3.53 -15.11 -0.99
N ASP A 14 -3.83 -15.94 -1.98
CA ASP A 14 -4.14 -15.55 -3.36
C ASP A 14 -3.11 -14.65 -4.06
N ARG A 15 -1.82 -14.76 -3.67
CA ARG A 15 -0.72 -13.93 -4.19
C ARG A 15 -0.99 -12.43 -4.03
N VAL A 16 -1.67 -12.07 -2.95
CA VAL A 16 -1.94 -10.68 -2.54
C VAL A 16 -0.89 -10.25 -1.53
N TYR A 17 -0.28 -9.10 -1.79
CA TYR A 17 0.73 -8.47 -0.95
C TYR A 17 0.25 -7.11 -0.47
N ARG A 18 0.48 -6.79 0.80
CA ARG A 18 0.02 -5.53 1.39
C ARG A 18 1.17 -4.76 2.00
N TYR A 19 1.07 -3.44 1.89
CA TYR A 19 2.05 -2.51 2.45
C TYR A 19 1.41 -1.13 2.61
N THR A 20 1.96 -0.34 3.53
CA THR A 20 1.58 1.06 3.72
C THR A 20 2.64 1.98 3.13
N TRP A 21 2.21 3.19 2.75
CA TRP A 21 3.06 4.19 2.14
C TRP A 21 2.66 5.61 2.52
N ASP A 22 3.60 6.54 2.36
CA ASP A 22 3.40 7.98 2.48
C ASP A 22 3.88 8.72 1.22
N ILE A 23 3.22 9.84 0.91
CA ILE A 23 3.73 10.89 0.02
C ILE A 23 4.18 12.06 0.88
N VAL A 24 5.46 12.41 0.74
CA VAL A 24 6.10 13.51 1.47
C VAL A 24 6.38 14.68 0.51
N VAL A 25 6.01 15.90 0.88
CA VAL A 25 6.34 17.14 0.15
C VAL A 25 6.99 18.10 1.12
N ASP A 26 8.18 18.59 0.78
CA ASP A 26 8.95 19.56 1.58
C ASP A 26 9.17 19.15 3.06
N GLY A 27 9.20 17.85 3.32
CA GLY A 27 9.38 17.27 4.66
C GLY A 27 8.09 16.85 5.36
N ASP A 28 6.93 17.32 4.87
CA ASP A 28 5.62 17.02 5.45
C ASP A 28 4.94 15.84 4.76
N ILE A 29 4.31 14.96 5.54
CA ILE A 29 3.45 13.89 5.01
C ILE A 29 2.13 14.52 4.57
N VAL A 30 1.88 14.53 3.26
CA VAL A 30 0.66 15.11 2.68
C VAL A 30 -0.39 14.05 2.35
N MET A 31 0.00 12.78 2.27
CA MET A 31 -0.88 11.65 2.03
C MET A 31 -0.28 10.38 2.60
N THR A 32 -1.13 9.57 3.22
CA THR A 32 -0.79 8.20 3.61
C THR A 32 -1.74 7.25 2.91
N GLY A 33 -1.34 6.00 2.74
CA GLY A 33 -2.17 5.00 2.11
C GLY A 33 -1.67 3.58 2.33
N MET A 34 -2.46 2.65 1.81
CA MET A 34 -2.19 1.23 1.83
C MET A 34 -2.66 0.63 0.51
N ASP A 35 -1.85 -0.27 -0.04
CA ASP A 35 -2.19 -0.99 -1.25
C ASP A 35 -2.27 -2.49 -0.96
N ALA A 36 -3.23 -3.15 -1.59
CA ALA A 36 -3.25 -4.59 -1.77
C ALA A 36 -2.94 -4.92 -3.24
N THR A 37 -1.77 -5.52 -3.47
CA THR A 37 -1.26 -5.84 -4.82
C THR A 37 -1.41 -7.32 -5.11
N THR A 38 -2.18 -7.66 -6.15
CA THR A 38 -2.29 -9.02 -6.67
C THR A 38 -1.24 -9.27 -7.74
N VAL A 39 -0.57 -10.43 -7.65
CA VAL A 39 0.46 -10.86 -8.58
C VAL A 39 0.00 -12.12 -9.32
N ASP A 40 0.09 -12.13 -10.66
CA ASP A 40 -0.24 -13.29 -11.50
C ASP A 40 0.76 -14.45 -11.32
N ALA A 41 0.52 -15.58 -11.98
CA ALA A 41 1.36 -16.78 -11.89
C ALA A 41 2.83 -16.54 -12.29
N ASP A 42 3.09 -15.59 -13.20
CA ASP A 42 4.43 -15.26 -13.70
C ASP A 42 5.18 -14.29 -12.77
N GLY A 43 4.55 -13.87 -11.67
CA GLY A 43 5.17 -12.93 -10.74
C GLY A 43 4.99 -11.46 -11.15
N ARG A 44 4.09 -11.17 -12.09
CA ARG A 44 3.79 -9.80 -12.52
C ARG A 44 2.56 -9.25 -11.81
N ILE A 45 2.56 -7.94 -11.57
CA ILE A 45 1.41 -7.25 -10.99
C ILE A 45 0.23 -7.33 -11.97
N SER A 46 -0.90 -7.87 -11.51
CA SER A 46 -2.13 -7.98 -12.29
C SER A 46 -3.24 -7.04 -11.81
N ARG A 47 -3.19 -6.61 -10.55
CA ARG A 47 -4.13 -5.65 -9.94
C ARG A 47 -3.52 -4.97 -8.72
N ILE A 48 -3.88 -3.69 -8.52
CA ILE A 48 -3.61 -2.95 -7.28
C ILE A 48 -4.94 -2.38 -6.80
N ASP A 49 -5.32 -2.70 -5.56
CA ASP A 49 -6.42 -2.07 -4.83
C ASP A 49 -5.83 -1.10 -3.80
N GLY A 50 -5.94 0.20 -4.07
CA GLY A 50 -5.35 1.25 -3.25
C GLY A 50 -6.36 1.97 -2.36
N PHE A 51 -5.92 2.35 -1.16
CA PHE A 51 -6.72 3.05 -0.16
C PHE A 51 -5.94 4.23 0.40
N PHE A 52 -6.61 5.38 0.53
CA PHE A 52 -6.02 6.59 1.15
C PHE A 52 -6.44 6.71 2.61
N GLY A 53 -5.51 7.18 3.44
CA GLY A 53 -5.75 7.43 4.85
C GLY A 53 -5.75 6.17 5.71
N PRO A 54 -5.89 6.33 7.04
CA PRO A 54 -6.05 5.21 7.95
C PRO A 54 -7.41 4.52 7.75
N PHE A 55 -7.52 3.28 8.20
CA PHE A 55 -8.82 2.64 8.30
C PHE A 55 -9.77 3.46 9.20
N PRO A 56 -11.06 3.52 8.85
CA PRO A 56 -12.06 4.10 9.74
C PRO A 56 -12.07 3.40 11.11
N PRO A 57 -12.47 4.10 12.19
CA PRO A 57 -12.69 3.45 13.48
C PRO A 57 -13.82 2.42 13.39
N THR A 58 -13.78 1.41 14.26
CA THR A 58 -14.95 0.55 14.50
C THR A 58 -16.04 1.33 15.22
N ASP A 59 -17.28 0.86 15.11
CA ASP A 59 -18.44 1.39 15.85
C ASP A 59 -18.36 1.12 17.37
#